data_AF-A0A958P443-F1
#
_entry.id   AF-A0A958P443-F1
#
_cell.length_a   1.000
_cell.length_b   1.000
_cell.length_c   1.000
_cell.angle_alpha   90.00
_cell.angle_beta   90.00
_cell.angle_gamma   90.00
#
_symmetry.space_group_name_H-M   'P 1'
#
loop_
_entity.id
_entity.type
_entity.pdbx_description
1 polymer ?
#
loop_
_entity_poly.entity_id
_entity_poly.type
_entity_poly.pdbx_seq_one_letter_code
_entity_poly.pdbx_strand_id
1 'polypeptide(L)'
;MNIPELKSLFSQSKNTQVLLETLQENELSHIQLKGLMGSSPAFFSQALFQQFPINQLFILNDKEEAAYFLNDLEHIVGEDKVLFFPPSYKRAYQIEETDNSNILLRAEVLNSLSKKSSSKIIVTYPDALAEK
;
A
#
# COMPACT_ATOMS: atom_id res chain seq x y z
N MET A 1 20.65 9.07 9.63
CA MET A 1 20.33 8.00 8.69
C MET A 1 19.42 8.58 7.63
N ASN A 2 19.76 8.46 6.35
CA ASN A 2 18.93 8.96 5.25
C ASN A 2 18.01 7.85 4.70
N ILE A 3 17.10 8.21 3.79
CA ILE A 3 16.15 7.26 3.20
C ILE A 3 16.84 6.11 2.44
N PRO A 4 17.84 6.34 1.57
CA PRO A 4 18.57 5.25 0.91
C PRO A 4 19.20 4.25 1.89
N GLU A 5 19.82 4.73 2.97
CA GLU A 5 20.39 3.88 4.03
C GLU A 5 19.30 3.03 4.71
N LEU A 6 18.16 3.63 5.03
CA LEU A 6 17.03 2.92 5.65
C LEU A 6 16.44 1.86 4.72
N LYS A 7 16.25 2.17 3.43
CA LYS A 7 15.81 1.17 2.44
C LYS A 7 16.76 -0.03 2.39
N SER A 8 18.06 0.22 2.35
CA SER A 8 19.08 -0.83 2.35
C SER A 8 19.03 -1.65 3.63
N LEU A 9 18.92 -0.99 4.79
CA LEU A 9 18.85 -1.64 6.11
C LEU A 9 17.65 -2.58 6.22
N PHE A 10 16.45 -2.12 5.83
CA PHE A 10 15.25 -2.94 5.88
C PHE A 10 15.31 -4.07 4.84
N SER A 11 15.76 -3.78 3.61
CA SER A 11 15.88 -4.79 2.54
C SER A 11 16.83 -5.94 2.89
N GLN A 12 17.90 -5.66 3.63
CA GLN A 12 18.89 -6.66 4.05
C GLN A 12 18.59 -7.27 5.43
N SER A 13 17.53 -6.83 6.10
CA SER A 13 17.19 -7.33 7.43
C SER A 13 16.75 -8.80 7.37
N LYS A 14 17.19 -9.58 8.36
CA LYS A 14 16.79 -10.99 8.51
C LYS A 14 15.27 -11.16 8.53
N ASN A 15 14.55 -10.24 9.18
CA ASN A 15 13.08 -10.28 9.27
C ASN A 15 12.42 -10.14 7.89
N THR A 16 12.97 -9.30 7.01
CA THR A 16 12.47 -9.16 5.64
C THR A 16 12.74 -10.41 4.82
N GLN A 17 13.92 -11.01 4.94
CA GLN A 17 14.24 -12.26 4.26
C GLN A 17 13.31 -13.40 4.67
N VAL A 18 13.09 -13.59 5.98
CA VAL A 18 12.14 -14.60 6.49
C VAL A 18 10.73 -14.35 5.98
N LEU A 19 10.29 -13.08 5.93
CA LEU A 19 8.98 -12.72 5.41
C LEU A 19 8.85 -13.04 3.91
N LEU A 20 9.88 -12.73 3.11
CA LEU A 20 9.93 -13.03 1.68
C LEU A 20 9.88 -14.54 1.43
N GLU A 21 10.73 -15.31 2.13
CA GLU A 21 10.76 -16.77 2.03
C GLU A 21 9.39 -17.37 2.36
N THR A 22 8.77 -16.94 3.46
CA THR A 22 7.44 -17.43 3.87
C THR A 22 6.37 -17.14 2.82
N LEU A 23 6.37 -15.94 2.24
CA LEU A 23 5.41 -15.55 1.21
C LEU A 23 5.63 -16.29 -0.12
N GLN A 24 6.89 -16.61 -0.45
CA GLN A 24 7.25 -17.33 -1.68
C GLN A 24 6.95 -18.84 -1.58
N GLU A 25 7.15 -19.44 -0.41
CA GLU A 25 6.87 -20.86 -0.18
C GLU A 25 5.37 -21.14 -0.05
N ASN A 26 4.59 -20.18 0.47
CA ASN A 26 3.16 -20.31 0.67
C ASN A 26 2.41 -19.00 0.38
N GLU A 27 1.78 -18.95 -0.79
CA GLU A 27 0.95 -17.83 -1.25
C GLU A 27 -0.25 -17.53 -0.32
N LEU A 28 -0.69 -18.52 0.47
CA LEU A 28 -1.80 -18.40 1.42
C LEU A 28 -1.31 -18.32 2.88
N SER A 29 -0.05 -17.92 3.08
CA SER A 29 0.52 -17.74 4.42
C SER A 29 -0.22 -16.63 5.19
N HIS A 30 -0.44 -16.87 6.48
CA HIS A 30 -1.00 -15.89 7.40
C HIS A 30 0.08 -15.47 8.39
N ILE A 31 0.55 -14.23 8.26
CA ILE A 31 1.72 -13.72 8.97
C ILE A 31 1.32 -12.53 9.83
N GLN A 32 1.74 -12.53 11.10
CA GLN A 32 1.58 -11.39 11.99
C GLN A 32 2.94 -10.74 12.25
N LEU A 33 3.12 -9.50 11.79
CA LEU A 33 4.27 -8.67 12.13
C LEU A 33 3.99 -7.89 13.41
N LYS A 34 4.91 -7.93 14.38
CA LYS A 34 4.80 -7.21 15.66
C LYS A 34 5.97 -6.26 15.84
N GLY A 35 5.75 -5.21 16.63
CA GLY A 35 6.80 -4.24 16.98
C GLY A 35 7.10 -3.22 15.88
N LEU A 36 6.23 -3.09 14.88
CA LEU A 36 6.31 -2.02 13.90
C LEU A 36 5.85 -0.72 14.55
N MET A 37 6.64 0.34 14.41
CA MET A 37 6.34 1.68 14.91
C MET A 37 6.72 2.76 13.90
N GLY A 38 6.00 3.89 13.90
CA GLY A 38 6.19 4.99 12.95
C GLY A 38 6.12 4.49 11.51
N SER A 39 6.99 5.01 10.64
CA SER A 39 7.06 4.67 9.22
C SER A 39 7.72 3.31 8.91
N SER A 40 8.06 2.50 9.91
CA SER A 40 8.68 1.19 9.67
C SER A 40 7.85 0.23 8.80
N PRO A 41 6.50 0.20 8.84
CA PRO A 41 5.73 -0.61 7.91
C PRO A 41 5.96 -0.21 6.44
N ALA A 42 6.17 1.08 6.14
CA ALA A 42 6.40 1.56 4.78
C ALA A 42 7.76 1.11 4.25
N PHE A 43 8.80 1.07 5.09
CA PHE A 43 10.11 0.51 4.73
C PHE A 43 10.06 -1.01 4.50
N PHE A 44 9.34 -1.76 5.34
CA PHE A 44 9.10 -3.19 5.09
C PHE A 44 8.36 -3.41 3.77
N SER A 45 7.32 -2.61 3.52
CA SER A 45 6.53 -2.68 2.29
C SER A 45 7.37 -2.36 1.06
N GLN A 46 8.23 -1.34 1.14
CA GLN A 46 9.19 -1.01 0.08
C GLN A 46 10.15 -2.18 -0.19
N ALA A 47 10.71 -2.77 0.87
CA ALA A 47 11.65 -3.87 0.76
C ALA A 47 11.01 -5.12 0.13
N LEU A 48 9.78 -5.45 0.55
CA LEU A 48 8.98 -6.51 -0.03
C LEU A 48 8.68 -6.24 -1.50
N PHE A 49 8.20 -5.04 -1.83
CA PHE A 49 7.83 -4.68 -3.20
C PHE A 49 9.04 -4.67 -4.15
N GLN A 50 10.23 -4.33 -3.66
CA GLN A 50 11.45 -4.38 -4.45
C GLN A 50 11.90 -5.82 -4.77
N GLN A 51 11.78 -6.75 -3.82
CA GLN A 51 12.30 -8.12 -3.93
C GLN A 51 11.25 -9.13 -4.41
N PHE A 52 9.98 -8.81 -4.20
CA PHE A 52 8.82 -9.60 -4.60
C PHE A 52 7.78 -8.67 -5.27
N PRO A 53 8.04 -8.28 -6.53
CA PRO A 53 7.25 -7.26 -7.23
C PRO A 53 5.92 -7.84 -7.71
N ILE A 54 4.98 -8.01 -6.79
CA ILE A 54 3.58 -8.31 -7.06
C ILE A 54 2.71 -7.10 -6.72
N ASN A 55 1.45 -7.10 -7.15
CA ASN A 55 0.50 -6.11 -6.65
C ASN A 55 0.28 -6.33 -5.15
N GLN A 56 0.45 -5.27 -4.36
CA GLN A 56 0.30 -5.31 -2.91
C GLN A 56 -0.85 -4.41 -2.50
N LEU A 57 -1.79 -4.94 -1.70
CA LEU A 57 -2.90 -4.17 -1.16
C LEU A 57 -2.70 -3.98 0.35
N PHE A 58 -2.65 -2.73 0.78
CA PHE A 58 -2.61 -2.34 2.18
C PHE A 58 -3.94 -1.74 2.59
N ILE A 59 -4.54 -2.33 3.63
CA ILE A 59 -5.83 -1.90 4.19
C ILE A 59 -5.54 -1.36 5.59
N LEU A 60 -5.68 -0.05 5.77
CA LEU A 60 -5.42 0.66 7.03
C LEU A 60 -6.73 0.91 7.76
N ASN A 61 -6.68 1.26 9.04
CA ASN A 61 -7.88 1.30 9.88
C ASN A 61 -8.92 2.31 9.36
N ASP A 62 -8.46 3.46 8.86
CA ASP A 62 -9.30 4.54 8.36
C ASP A 62 -8.61 5.36 7.26
N LYS A 63 -9.32 6.40 6.77
CA LYS A 63 -8.84 7.31 5.71
C LYS A 63 -7.58 8.07 6.13
N GLU A 64 -7.46 8.44 7.40
CA GLU A 64 -6.35 9.23 7.90
C GLU A 64 -5.08 8.40 7.97
N GLU A 65 -5.13 7.20 8.58
CA GLU A 65 -4.00 6.26 8.58
C GLU A 65 -3.59 5.86 7.16
N ALA A 66 -4.57 5.61 6.28
CA ALA A 66 -4.30 5.30 4.87
C ALA A 66 -3.58 6.46 4.16
N ALA A 67 -3.97 7.71 4.40
CA ALA A 67 -3.32 8.88 3.82
C ALA A 67 -1.89 9.08 4.34
N TYR A 68 -1.65 8.90 5.64
CA TYR A 68 -0.29 8.96 6.18
C TYR A 68 0.61 7.87 5.60
N PHE A 69 0.09 6.63 5.52
CA PHE A 69 0.84 5.52 4.96
C PHE A 69 1.11 5.67 3.46
N LEU A 70 0.15 6.23 2.71
CA LEU A 70 0.31 6.60 1.30
C LEU A 70 1.48 7.58 1.12
N ASN A 71 1.50 8.68 1.89
CA ASN A 71 2.56 9.69 1.81
C ASN A 71 3.95 9.11 2.12
N ASP A 72 4.05 8.26 3.15
CA ASP A 72 5.29 7.55 3.48
C ASP A 72 5.75 6.70 2.29
N LEU A 73 4.84 5.93 1.70
CA LEU A 73 5.14 5.09 0.55
C LEU A 73 5.48 5.89 -0.70
N GLU A 74 4.81 7.00 -1.00
CA GLU A 74 5.14 7.86 -2.14
C GLU A 74 6.55 8.43 -2.01
N HIS A 75 6.90 8.90 -0.81
CA HIS A 75 8.23 9.43 -0.52
C HIS A 75 9.32 8.35 -0.58
N ILE A 76 9.01 7.13 -0.15
CA ILE A 76 9.96 6.02 -0.07
C ILE A 76 10.02 5.25 -1.41
N VAL A 77 8.92 4.89 -2.04
CA VAL A 77 8.87 4.01 -3.22
C VAL A 77 8.83 4.80 -4.53
N GLY A 78 8.20 5.98 -4.52
CA GLY A 78 7.90 6.80 -5.69
C GLY A 78 6.40 6.82 -6.00
N GLU A 79 5.89 8.01 -6.31
CA GLU A 79 4.47 8.28 -6.61
C GLU A 79 3.93 7.43 -7.78
N ASP A 80 4.77 7.07 -8.74
CA ASP A 80 4.36 6.31 -9.92
C ASP A 80 3.92 4.87 -9.60
N LYS A 81 4.35 4.33 -8.45
CA LYS A 81 4.12 2.92 -8.06
C LYS A 81 3.07 2.77 -6.97
N VAL A 82 2.69 3.86 -6.32
CA VAL A 82 1.79 3.86 -5.17
C VAL A 82 0.48 4.50 -5.58
N LEU A 83 -0.64 3.84 -5.31
CA LEU A 83 -1.96 4.29 -5.71
C LEU A 83 -2.90 4.26 -4.50
N PHE A 84 -3.76 5.27 -4.40
CA PHE A 84 -4.84 5.29 -3.42
C PHE A 84 -6.13 4.75 -4.04
N PHE A 85 -6.82 3.84 -3.33
CA PHE A 85 -8.13 3.33 -3.75
C PHE A 85 -9.24 3.95 -2.88
N PRO A 86 -9.98 4.96 -3.40
CA PRO A 86 -10.95 5.72 -2.62
C PRO A 86 -12.34 5.04 -2.57
N PRO A 87 -13.24 5.49 -1.67
CA PRO A 87 -14.62 5.00 -1.60
C PRO A 87 -15.41 5.40 -2.84
N SER A 88 -16.42 4.60 -3.18
CA SER A 88 -17.33 4.84 -4.31
C SER A 88 -18.51 5.75 -3.98
N TYR A 89 -18.76 6.09 -2.70
CA TYR A 89 -19.99 6.76 -2.27
C TYR A 89 -19.73 7.91 -1.28
N LYS A 90 -20.67 8.86 -1.22
CA LYS A 90 -20.68 9.93 -0.21
C LYS A 90 -21.23 9.43 1.13
N ARG A 91 -20.55 9.74 2.24
CA ARG A 91 -21.19 9.70 3.56
C ARG A 91 -22.17 10.87 3.66
N ALA A 92 -23.39 10.63 4.14
CA ALA A 92 -24.33 11.71 4.44
C ALA A 92 -23.65 12.71 5.40
N TYR A 93 -23.82 14.01 5.14
CA TYR A 93 -23.25 15.12 5.93
C TYR A 93 -21.74 15.42 5.76
N GLN A 94 -20.99 14.71 4.89
CA GLN A 94 -19.65 15.13 4.48
C GLN A 94 -19.73 16.00 3.21
N ILE A 95 -19.39 17.28 3.35
CA ILE A 95 -19.24 18.23 2.24
C ILE A 95 -17.89 17.94 1.55
N GLU A 96 -17.75 16.79 0.89
CA GLU A 96 -16.64 16.57 -0.05
C GLU A 96 -17.15 16.79 -1.48
N GLU A 97 -16.37 17.54 -2.26
CA GLU A 97 -16.67 17.96 -3.64
C GLU A 97 -16.62 16.81 -4.67
N THR A 98 -16.00 15.67 -4.37
CA THR A 98 -15.41 14.86 -5.44
C THR A 98 -16.00 13.46 -5.59
N ASP A 99 -17.19 13.37 -6.20
CA ASP A 99 -17.68 12.10 -6.76
C ASP A 99 -16.87 11.73 -8.02
N ASN A 100 -16.75 12.68 -8.96
CA ASN A 100 -16.02 12.48 -10.21
C ASN A 100 -14.54 12.11 -10.01
N SER A 101 -13.85 12.72 -9.03
CA SER A 101 -12.43 12.41 -8.79
C SER A 101 -12.24 11.03 -8.16
N ASN A 102 -13.14 10.60 -7.26
CA ASN A 102 -13.06 9.26 -6.67
C ASN A 102 -13.38 8.17 -7.72
N ILE A 103 -14.37 8.41 -8.57
CA ILE A 103 -14.68 7.53 -9.71
C ILE A 103 -13.46 7.42 -10.64
N LEU A 104 -12.84 8.56 -10.97
CA LEU A 104 -11.65 8.60 -11.81
C LEU A 104 -10.48 7.82 -11.19
N LEU A 105 -10.14 8.09 -9.92
CA LEU A 105 -9.05 7.41 -9.22
C LEU A 105 -9.28 5.90 -9.11
N ARG A 106 -10.52 5.46 -8.81
CA ARG A 106 -10.86 4.02 -8.84
C ARG A 106 -10.64 3.41 -10.21
N ALA A 107 -11.13 4.09 -11.26
CA ALA A 107 -10.95 3.63 -12.64
C ALA A 107 -9.46 3.54 -13.01
N GLU A 108 -8.63 4.50 -12.58
CA GLU A 108 -7.18 4.48 -12.78
C GLU A 108 -6.52 3.29 -12.08
N VAL A 109 -6.86 3.02 -10.82
CA VAL A 109 -6.35 1.85 -10.08
C VAL A 109 -6.73 0.55 -10.79
N LEU A 110 -8.01 0.37 -11.13
CA LEU A 110 -8.51 -0.83 -11.79
C LEU A 110 -7.88 -1.01 -13.18
N ASN A 111 -7.71 0.08 -13.94
CA ASN A 111 -7.02 0.07 -15.23
C ASN A 111 -5.53 -0.28 -15.09
N SER A 112 -4.87 0.19 -14.04
CA SER A 112 -3.47 -0.17 -13.77
C SER A 112 -3.34 -1.66 -13.43
N LEU A 113 -4.27 -2.21 -12.64
CA LEU A 113 -4.29 -3.62 -12.28
C LEU A 113 -4.59 -4.53 -13.48
N SER A 114 -5.47 -4.10 -14.39
CA SER A 114 -5.87 -4.90 -15.56
C SER A 114 -4.78 -4.99 -16.64
N LYS A 115 -3.96 -3.94 -16.80
CA LYS A 115 -2.89 -3.89 -17.82
C LYS A 115 -1.72 -4.86 -17.56
N LYS A 116 -1.55 -5.35 -16.32
CA LYS A 116 -0.46 -6.25 -15.89
C LYS A 116 0.96 -5.83 -16.31
N SER A 117 1.17 -4.56 -16.66
CA SER A 117 2.45 -4.07 -17.20
C SER A 117 3.49 -3.79 -16.13
N SER A 118 3.04 -3.51 -14.90
CA SER A 118 3.90 -3.23 -13.75
C SER A 118 3.13 -3.47 -12.46
N SER A 119 3.79 -4.05 -11.46
CA SER A 119 3.24 -4.18 -10.13
C SER A 119 3.03 -2.83 -9.46
N LYS A 120 2.01 -2.72 -8.61
CA LYS A 120 1.64 -1.50 -7.87
C LYS A 120 1.47 -1.79 -6.39
N ILE A 121 1.67 -0.76 -5.57
CA ILE A 121 1.23 -0.73 -4.18
C ILE A 121 -0.08 0.04 -4.13
N ILE A 122 -1.11 -0.57 -3.56
CA ILE A 122 -2.45 0.01 -3.44
C ILE A 122 -2.71 0.22 -1.95
N VAL A 123 -3.08 1.44 -1.59
CA VAL A 123 -3.41 1.84 -0.21
C VAL A 123 -4.89 2.15 -0.13
N THR A 124 -5.57 1.60 0.87
CA THR A 124 -7.01 1.77 1.07
C THR A 124 -7.38 1.60 2.55
N TYR A 125 -8.68 1.64 2.84
CA TYR A 125 -9.25 1.44 4.17
C TYR A 125 -10.61 0.71 4.02
N PRO A 126 -11.12 0.03 5.07
CA PRO A 126 -12.28 -0.86 4.97
C PRO A 126 -13.49 -0.25 4.27
N ASP A 127 -13.85 0.99 4.63
CA ASP A 127 -15.00 1.69 4.07
C ASP A 127 -14.88 2.00 2.56
N ALA A 128 -13.66 2.05 2.02
CA ALA A 128 -13.44 2.28 0.59
C ALA A 128 -13.54 1.01 -0.27
N LEU A 129 -13.38 -0.16 0.36
CA LEU A 129 -13.53 -1.47 -0.29
C LEU A 129 -14.98 -1.91 -0.40
N ALA A 130 -15.81 -1.53 0.58
CA ALA A 130 -17.22 -1.85 0.57
C ALA A 130 -17.93 -1.10 -0.57
N GLU A 131 -18.49 -1.85 -1.51
CA GLU A 131 -19.49 -1.32 -2.45
C GLU A 131 -20.87 -1.32 -1.77
N LYS A 132 -21.61 -0.23 -1.93
CA LYS A 132 -23.03 -0.16 -1.56
C LYS A 132 -23.91 -0.30 -2.77
#